data_AF-A0A9E4M5M2-F1
#
_entry.id   AF-A0A9E4M5M2-F1
#
_cell.length_a   1.000
_cell.length_b   1.000
_cell.length_c   1.000
_cell.angle_alpha   90.00
_cell.angle_beta   90.00
_cell.angle_gamma   90.00
#
_symmetry.space_group_name_H-M   'P 1'
#
loop_
_entity.id
_entity.type
_entity.pdbx_description
1 polymer ?
#
loop_
_entity_poly.entity_id
_entity_poly.type
_entity_poly.pdbx_seq_one_letter_code
_entity_poly.pdbx_strand_id
1 'polypeptide(L)'
;MSERHVWRFAEAGRLLASAAANLGVQAPSFRTPPRVAGVDRTIRRGSGGSILVSVRSRGRAWPAVLADMIEGVVRANDLQAHEAARLRNELWRATENIEAAAAEAAAESPELPLPANSEVPQAA
;
A
#
# COMPACT_ATOMS: atom_id res chain seq x y z
N MET A 1 -0.24 9.93 -10.33
CA MET A 1 -0.15 8.48 -10.04
C MET A 1 -1.50 7.92 -10.47
N SER A 2 -1.58 6.85 -11.26
CA SER A 2 -2.88 6.27 -11.64
C SER A 2 -3.62 5.83 -10.37
N GLU A 3 -4.95 6.01 -10.31
CA GLU A 3 -5.78 5.69 -9.15
C GLU A 3 -5.55 4.26 -8.64
N ARG A 4 -5.39 3.30 -9.56
CA ARG A 4 -5.04 1.91 -9.25
C ARG A 4 -3.75 1.78 -8.43
N HIS A 5 -2.72 2.59 -8.70
CA HIS A 5 -1.45 2.54 -7.96
C HIS A 5 -1.59 3.13 -6.55
N VAL A 6 -2.41 4.17 -6.38
CA VAL A 6 -2.72 4.75 -5.06
C VAL A 6 -3.43 3.71 -4.21
N TRP A 7 -4.47 3.11 -4.77
CA TRP A 7 -5.25 2.08 -4.10
C TRP A 7 -4.38 0.89 -3.70
N ARG A 8 -3.58 0.33 -4.63
CA ARG A 8 -2.71 -0.82 -4.35
C ARG A 8 -1.70 -0.53 -3.23
N PHE A 9 -1.11 0.67 -3.21
CA PHE A 9 -0.19 1.08 -2.15
C PHE A 9 -0.89 1.19 -0.80
N ALA A 10 -2.07 1.82 -0.75
CA ALA A 10 -2.86 1.93 0.47
C ALA A 10 -3.31 0.55 0.97
N GLU A 11 -3.75 -0.33 0.08
CA GLU A 11 -4.16 -1.69 0.41
C GLU A 11 -3.01 -2.52 0.97
N ALA A 12 -1.86 -2.52 0.30
CA ALA A 12 -0.66 -3.16 0.80
C ALA A 12 -0.30 -2.66 2.20
N GLY A 13 -0.36 -1.35 2.44
CA GLY A 13 -0.09 -0.76 3.75
C GLY A 13 -1.04 -1.28 4.83
N ARG A 14 -2.33 -1.40 4.53
CA ARG A 14 -3.35 -1.93 5.46
C ARG A 14 -3.13 -3.41 5.78
N LEU A 15 -2.90 -4.23 4.76
CA LEU A 15 -2.65 -5.66 4.93
C LEU A 15 -1.38 -5.92 5.74
N LEU A 16 -0.30 -5.20 5.45
CA LEU A 16 0.95 -5.30 6.21
C LEU A 16 0.79 -4.85 7.66
N ALA A 17 0.03 -3.79 7.91
CA ALA A 17 -0.24 -3.33 9.27
C ALA A 17 -1.08 -4.36 10.06
N SER A 18 -2.09 -4.96 9.43
CA SER A 18 -2.91 -6.02 10.03
C SER A 18 -2.08 -7.27 10.33
N ALA A 19 -1.26 -7.73 9.37
CA ALA A 19 -0.38 -8.86 9.57
C ALA A 19 0.64 -8.61 10.68
N ALA A 20 1.27 -7.43 10.70
CA ALA A 20 2.18 -7.03 11.77
C ALA A 20 1.52 -7.07 13.16
N ALA A 21 0.30 -6.52 13.27
CA ALA A 21 -0.47 -6.55 14.51
C ALA A 21 -0.77 -7.99 14.98
N ASN A 22 -1.20 -8.86 14.07
CA ASN A 22 -1.50 -10.27 14.38
C ASN A 22 -0.26 -11.06 14.80
N LEU A 23 0.92 -10.67 14.31
CA LEU A 23 2.21 -11.27 14.65
C LEU A 23 2.85 -10.63 15.90
N GLY A 24 2.22 -9.63 16.52
CA GLY A 24 2.74 -8.94 17.70
C GLY A 24 3.97 -8.07 17.44
N VAL A 25 4.20 -7.65 16.19
CA VAL A 25 5.31 -6.77 15.80
C VAL A 25 4.81 -5.36 15.49
N GLN A 26 5.71 -4.39 15.56
CA GLN A 26 5.39 -3.00 15.33
C GLN A 26 5.11 -2.74 13.84
N ALA A 27 3.92 -2.19 13.55
CA ALA A 27 3.52 -1.76 12.22
C ALA A 27 3.99 -0.30 11.94
N PRO A 28 4.73 -0.05 10.85
CA PRO A 28 5.05 1.31 10.45
C PRO A 28 3.87 1.98 9.74
N SER A 29 3.82 3.31 9.78
CA SER A 29 3.05 4.09 8.82
C SER A 29 3.74 4.10 7.46
N PHE A 30 2.98 3.99 6.38
CA PHE A 30 3.51 4.05 5.01
C PHE A 30 3.20 5.38 4.33
N ARG A 31 4.17 5.92 3.58
CA ARG A 31 4.01 7.11 2.72
C ARG A 31 4.74 6.95 1.39
N THR A 32 4.37 7.79 0.44
CA THR A 32 5.05 7.88 -0.85
C THR A 32 4.95 9.32 -1.39
N PRO A 33 5.99 9.86 -2.06
CA PRO A 33 7.36 9.34 -2.18
C PRO A 33 8.23 9.68 -0.93
N PRO A 34 9.46 9.14 -0.83
CA PRO A 34 10.45 9.62 0.12
C PRO A 34 10.81 11.09 -0.14
N ARG A 35 11.15 11.84 0.91
CA ARG A 35 11.62 13.24 0.78
C ARG A 35 13.09 13.35 0.35
N VAL A 36 13.83 12.24 0.36
CA VAL A 36 15.23 12.18 -0.04
C VAL A 36 15.30 11.80 -1.52
N ALA A 37 15.87 12.69 -2.33
CA ALA A 37 16.01 12.48 -3.77
C ALA A 37 16.90 11.25 -4.06
N GLY A 38 16.54 10.47 -5.08
CA GLY A 38 17.32 9.31 -5.53
C GLY A 38 17.20 8.06 -4.65
N VAL A 39 16.47 8.10 -3.54
CA VAL A 39 16.32 6.97 -2.61
C VAL A 39 14.99 6.22 -2.82
N ASP A 40 15.06 4.88 -2.79
CA ASP A 40 13.88 4.01 -2.98
C ASP A 40 13.03 3.87 -1.72
N ARG A 41 13.67 3.82 -0.55
CA ARG A 41 13.00 3.71 0.74
C ARG A 41 13.74 4.50 1.81
N THR A 42 12.99 5.21 2.63
CA THR A 42 13.50 5.83 3.87
C THR A 42 12.72 5.33 5.07
N ILE A 43 13.41 5.13 6.19
CA ILE A 43 12.79 4.80 7.48
C ILE A 43 13.09 5.95 8.44
N ARG A 44 12.05 6.53 9.03
CA ARG A 44 12.17 7.56 10.07
C ARG A 44 11.55 7.04 11.36
N ARG A 45 12.34 7.07 12.44
CA ARG A 45 11.89 6.78 13.80
C ARG A 45 11.55 8.11 14.48
N GLY A 46 10.35 8.21 15.03
CA GLY A 46 9.85 9.39 15.72
C GLY A 46 9.79 9.18 17.23
N SER A 47 9.33 10.21 17.95
CA SER A 47 9.03 10.11 19.38
C SER A 47 7.91 9.10 19.64
N GLY A 48 7.91 8.51 20.85
CA GLY A 48 6.90 7.54 21.26
C GLY A 48 6.93 6.23 20.48
N GLY A 49 8.07 5.89 19.86
CA GLY A 49 8.22 4.65 19.09
C GLY A 49 7.55 4.67 17.72
N SER A 50 7.04 5.81 17.24
CA SER A 50 6.44 5.90 15.91
C SER A 50 7.46 5.60 14.80
N ILE A 51 7.06 4.81 13.79
CA ILE A 51 7.92 4.48 12.65
C ILE A 51 7.20 4.86 11.35
N LEU A 52 7.89 5.61 10.51
CA LEU A 52 7.43 6.02 9.19
C LEU A 52 8.35 5.42 8.12
N VAL A 53 7.77 4.60 7.24
CA VAL A 53 8.42 4.09 6.04
C VAL A 53 7.90 4.88 4.85
N SER A 54 8.78 5.53 4.10
CA SER A 54 8.43 6.15 2.82
C SER A 54 9.04 5.36 1.68
N VAL A 55 8.26 5.02 0.65
CA VAL A 55 8.68 4.20 -0.49
C VAL A 55 8.42 4.91 -1.80
N ARG A 56 9.36 4.82 -2.74
CA ARG A 56 9.20 5.34 -4.09
C ARG A 56 8.32 4.38 -4.90
N SER A 57 7.12 4.81 -5.25
CA SER A 57 6.18 4.01 -6.05
C SER A 57 6.24 4.32 -7.55
N ARG A 58 6.41 5.60 -7.91
CA ARG A 58 6.38 6.03 -9.32
C ARG A 58 7.61 5.56 -10.08
N GLY A 59 7.38 5.00 -11.27
CA GLY A 59 8.44 4.51 -12.15
C GLY A 59 9.08 3.20 -11.67
N ARG A 60 8.47 2.52 -10.69
CA ARG A 60 8.96 1.26 -10.16
C ARG A 60 7.96 0.14 -10.42
N ALA A 61 8.49 -1.05 -10.70
CA ALA A 61 7.68 -2.26 -10.79
C ALA A 61 7.00 -2.52 -9.44
N TRP A 62 5.73 -2.88 -9.46
CA TRP A 62 4.95 -3.11 -8.25
C TRP A 62 5.61 -4.09 -7.26
N PRO A 63 6.15 -5.25 -7.69
CA PRO A 63 6.83 -6.16 -6.77
C PRO A 63 8.00 -5.53 -6.02
N ALA A 64 8.71 -4.59 -6.64
CA ALA A 64 9.81 -3.87 -5.99
C ALA A 64 9.30 -2.88 -4.93
N VAL A 65 8.17 -2.20 -5.19
CA VAL A 65 7.51 -1.33 -4.21
C VAL A 65 7.06 -2.15 -3.00
N LEU A 66 6.41 -3.29 -3.24
CA LEU A 66 5.92 -4.17 -2.20
C LEU A 66 7.07 -4.77 -1.36
N ALA A 67 8.15 -5.21 -2.02
CA ALA A 67 9.37 -5.66 -1.34
C ALA A 67 9.94 -4.57 -0.42
N ASP A 68 9.96 -3.32 -0.87
CA ASP A 68 10.43 -2.21 -0.04
C ASP A 68 9.49 -1.93 1.14
N MET A 69 8.18 -2.07 0.97
CA MET A 69 7.23 -1.94 2.08
C MET A 69 7.44 -3.03 3.13
N ILE A 70 7.57 -4.29 2.70
CA ILE A 70 7.83 -5.45 3.58
C ILE A 70 9.15 -5.29 4.33
N GLU A 71 10.23 -4.94 3.61
CA GLU A 71 11.53 -4.74 4.24
C GLU A 71 11.52 -3.54 5.20
N GLY A 72 10.64 -2.55 4.97
CA GLY A 72 10.34 -1.48 5.91
C GLY A 72 9.80 -1.98 7.26
N VAL A 73 8.86 -2.92 7.24
CA VAL A 73 8.32 -3.55 8.47
C VAL A 73 9.40 -4.36 9.19
N VAL A 74 10.18 -5.15 8.45
CA VAL A 74 11.23 -5.98 9.05
C VAL A 74 12.29 -5.13 9.75
N ARG A 75 12.77 -4.08 9.09
CA ARG A 75 13.79 -3.16 9.65
C ARG A 75 13.25 -2.24 10.74
N ALA A 76 11.92 -2.11 10.86
CA ALA A 76 11.29 -1.40 11.96
C ALA A 76 11.43 -2.14 13.30
N ASN A 77 11.56 -3.48 13.25
CA ASN A 77 11.44 -4.36 14.41
C ASN A 77 12.77 -4.95 14.92
N ASP A 78 13.91 -4.61 14.31
CA ASP A 78 15.27 -5.01 14.73
C ASP A 78 15.42 -6.51 15.10
N LEU A 79 14.84 -7.37 14.26
CA LEU A 79 14.73 -8.80 14.50
C LEU A 79 16.02 -9.56 14.19
N GLN A 80 16.21 -10.72 14.83
CA GLN A 80 17.27 -11.64 14.45
C GLN A 80 17.04 -12.22 13.05
N ALA A 81 18.10 -12.69 12.38
CA ALA A 81 18.04 -13.10 10.97
C ALA A 81 16.93 -14.13 10.67
N HIS A 82 16.72 -15.10 11.55
CA HIS A 82 15.72 -16.15 11.38
C HIS A 82 14.28 -15.63 11.59
N GLU A 83 14.07 -14.74 12.57
CA GLU A 83 12.78 -14.09 12.83
C GLU A 83 12.42 -13.14 11.68
N ALA A 84 13.41 -12.37 11.21
CA ALA A 84 13.27 -11.51 10.05
C ALA A 84 12.89 -12.31 8.78
N ALA A 85 13.47 -13.49 8.58
CA ALA A 85 13.11 -14.37 7.47
C ALA A 85 11.67 -14.89 7.58
N ARG A 86 11.25 -15.34 8.77
CA ARG A 86 9.86 -15.76 9.01
C ARG A 86 8.88 -14.62 8.78
N LEU A 87 9.16 -13.43 9.34
CA LEU A 87 8.31 -12.26 9.17
C LEU A 87 8.17 -11.87 7.69
N ARG A 88 9.25 -11.91 6.90
CA ARG A 88 9.16 -11.66 5.44
C ARG A 88 8.18 -12.61 4.76
N ASN A 89 8.23 -13.90 5.08
CA ASN A 89 7.33 -14.89 4.47
C ASN A 89 5.87 -14.63 4.83
N GLU A 90 5.58 -14.32 6.10
CA GLU A 90 4.21 -14.01 6.53
C GLU A 90 3.67 -12.72 5.89
N LEU A 91 4.51 -11.68 5.82
CA LEU A 91 4.13 -10.42 5.18
C LEU A 91 3.91 -10.58 3.67
N TRP A 92 4.69 -11.42 2.99
CA TRP A 92 4.44 -11.76 1.58
C TRP A 92 3.09 -12.47 1.43
N ARG A 93 2.83 -13.52 2.23
CA ARG A 93 1.55 -14.25 2.22
C ARG A 93 0.34 -13.33 2.41
N ALA A 94 0.44 -12.37 3.34
CA ALA A 94 -0.61 -11.40 3.59
C ALA A 94 -0.95 -10.50 2.40
N THR A 95 -0.09 -10.46 1.37
CA THR A 95 -0.22 -9.55 0.21
C THR A 95 -0.49 -10.27 -1.12
N GLU A 96 -0.54 -11.60 -1.13
CA GLU A 96 -0.70 -12.43 -2.34
C GLU A 96 -1.94 -12.06 -3.17
N ASN A 97 -3.03 -11.66 -2.51
CA ASN A 97 -4.32 -11.40 -3.14
C ASN A 97 -4.60 -9.92 -3.47
N ILE A 98 -3.60 -9.03 -3.36
CA ILE A 98 -3.79 -7.60 -3.64
C ILE A 98 -4.30 -7.33 -5.05
N GLU A 99 -3.85 -8.12 -6.03
CA GLU A 99 -4.29 -7.95 -7.43
C GLU A 99 -5.74 -8.36 -7.66
N ALA A 100 -6.20 -9.42 -6.97
CA ALA A 100 -7.59 -9.85 -7.03
C ALA A 100 -8.49 -8.79 -6.39
N ALA A 101 -8.12 -8.30 -5.20
CA ALA A 101 -8.84 -7.23 -4.51
C ALA A 101 -8.83 -5.90 -5.29
N ALA A 102 -7.73 -5.59 -6.00
CA ALA A 102 -7.66 -4.39 -6.86
C ALA A 102 -8.61 -4.47 -8.07
N ALA A 103 -8.81 -5.68 -8.60
CA ALA A 103 -9.75 -5.90 -9.71
C ALA A 103 -11.20 -5.77 -9.23
N GLU A 104 -11.53 -6.31 -8.05
CA GLU A 104 -12.84 -6.19 -7.42
C GLU A 104 -13.18 -4.74 -7.07
N ALA A 105 -12.26 -4.00 -6.45
CA ALA A 105 -12.47 -2.58 -6.11
C ALA A 105 -12.65 -1.70 -7.35
N ALA A 106 -12.01 -2.03 -8.47
CA ALA A 106 -12.22 -1.35 -9.75
C ALA A 106 -13.57 -1.68 -10.38
N ALA A 107 -14.14 -2.87 -10.11
CA ALA A 107 -15.45 -3.28 -10.58
C ALA A 107 -16.61 -2.68 -9.74
N GLU A 108 -16.37 -2.37 -8.46
CA GLU A 108 -17.36 -1.83 -7.53
C GLU A 108 -17.59 -0.31 -7.66
N SER A 109 -16.89 0.36 -8.58
CA SER A 109 -17.23 1.73 -9.01
C SER A 109 -17.99 1.70 -10.34
N PRO A 110 -19.29 1.34 -10.38
CA PRO A 110 -20.08 1.56 -11.57
C PRO A 110 -20.26 3.08 -11.71
N GLU A 111 -19.83 3.58 -12.86
CA GLU A 111 -20.21 4.87 -13.40
C GLU A 111 -21.72 5.09 -13.15
N LEU A 112 -22.06 6.08 -12.32
CA LEU A 112 -23.45 6.50 -12.14
C LEU A 112 -24.04 6.72 -13.53
N PRO A 113 -25.20 6.11 -13.86
CA PRO A 113 -25.81 6.36 -15.15
C PRO A 113 -26.06 7.86 -15.24
N LEU A 114 -25.40 8.51 -16.21
CA LEU A 114 -25.70 9.88 -16.58
C LEU A 114 -27.23 9.97 -16.73
N PRO A 115 -27.90 10.96 -16.12
CA PRO A 115 -29.34 11.10 -16.30
C PRO A 115 -29.59 11.18 -17.80
N ALA A 116 -30.36 10.19 -18.30
CA ALA A 116 -30.79 10.12 -19.67
C ALA A 116 -31.29 11.50 -20.09
N ASN A 117 -30.77 12.00 -21.21
CA ASN A 117 -31.13 13.29 -21.79
C ASN A 117 -32.61 13.60 -21.54
N SER A 118 -32.88 14.55 -20.65
CA SER A 118 -34.19 15.16 -20.53
C SER A 118 -34.45 15.81 -21.89
N GLU A 119 -35.25 15.16 -22.72
CA GLU A 119 -35.83 15.77 -23.90
C GLU A 119 -36.53 17.05 -23.46
N VAL A 120 -35.92 18.19 -23.80
CA VAL A 120 -36.57 19.49 -23.68
C VAL A 120 -37.62 19.53 -24.78
N PRO A 121 -38.93 19.65 -24.48
CA PRO A 121 -39.92 19.85 -25.52
C PRO A 121 -39.66 21.20 -26.19
N GLN A 122 -39.35 21.18 -27.48
CA GLN A 122 -39.29 22.39 -28.29
C GLN A 122 -40.73 22.83 -28.52
N ALA A 123 -41.15 23.87 -27.78
CA ALA A 123 -42.47 24.48 -27.95
C ALA A 123 -42.58 25.11 -29.35
N ALA A 124 -43.70 24.81 -30.02
CA ALA A 124 -44.12 25.38 -31.30
C ALA A 124 -44.74 26.77 -31.14
#